data_AF-A0A4W5LVB4-F1
#
_entry.id   AF-A0A4W5LVB4-F1
#
_cell.length_a   1.000
_cell.length_b   1.000
_cell.length_c   1.000
_cell.angle_alpha   90.00
_cell.angle_beta   90.00
_cell.angle_gamma   90.00
#
_symmetry.space_group_name_H-M   'P 1'
#
loop_
_entity.id
_entity.type
_entity.pdbx_description
1 polymer ?
#
loop_
_entity_poly.entity_id
_entity_poly.type
_entity_poly.pdbx_seq_one_letter_code
_entity_poly.pdbx_strand_id
1 'polypeptide(L)'
;MGMKREVVQDERQKSVQEERQRIREREEGLECSSAVNEEMPVEKILEAETSVEQRAELHSDAGSAGSSPHDAVTNICQTADKQLFALVEWAKRIPHFSELPLDDQVILLRAGTTV
;
A
#
# COMPACT_ATOMS: atom_id res chain seq x y z
N MET A 1 44.88 0.78 36.37
CA MET A 1 43.68 0.16 36.99
C MET A 1 43.07 -0.74 35.93
N GLY A 2 42.95 -2.05 36.20
CA GLY A 2 42.47 -3.03 35.22
C GLY A 2 41.10 -3.57 35.60
N MET A 3 40.24 -3.81 34.62
CA MET A 3 38.94 -4.46 34.81
C MET A 3 39.14 -5.83 35.46
N LYS A 4 38.39 -6.11 36.52
CA LYS A 4 38.49 -7.38 37.28
C LYS A 4 38.05 -8.53 36.37
N ARG A 5 38.87 -9.59 36.28
CA ARG A 5 38.65 -10.76 35.40
C ARG A 5 37.27 -11.43 35.57
N GLU A 6 36.67 -11.29 36.75
CA GLU A 6 35.35 -11.82 37.08
C GLU A 6 34.23 -11.07 36.34
N VAL A 7 34.34 -9.75 36.23
CA VAL A 7 33.38 -8.92 35.47
C VAL A 7 33.43 -9.27 33.98
N VAL A 8 34.63 -9.49 33.45
CA VAL A 8 34.81 -9.86 32.03
C VAL A 8 34.21 -11.24 31.72
N GLN A 9 34.26 -12.19 32.67
CA GLN A 9 33.63 -13.49 32.48
C GLN A 9 32.10 -13.41 32.55
N ASP A 10 31.56 -12.63 33.49
CA ASP A 10 30.11 -12.40 33.62
C ASP A 10 29.54 -11.69 32.38
N GLU A 11 30.22 -10.65 31.88
CA GLU A 11 29.84 -9.96 30.64
C GLU A 11 29.89 -10.90 29.43
N ARG A 12 30.87 -11.79 29.36
CA ARG A 12 30.98 -12.78 28.28
C ARG A 12 29.86 -13.83 28.36
N GLN A 13 29.45 -14.25 29.54
CA GLN A 13 28.30 -15.16 29.69
C GLN A 13 26.98 -14.47 29.36
N LYS A 14 26.82 -13.20 29.75
CA LYS A 14 25.66 -12.38 29.41
C LYS A 14 25.55 -12.15 27.91
N SER A 15 26.64 -11.78 27.24
CA SER A 15 26.65 -11.56 25.79
C SER A 15 26.34 -12.84 25.01
N VAL A 16 26.84 -13.99 25.44
CA VAL A 16 26.52 -15.29 24.82
C VAL A 16 25.04 -15.67 25.00
N GLN A 17 24.44 -15.34 26.14
CA GLN A 17 23.00 -15.56 26.35
C GLN A 17 22.15 -14.59 25.54
N GLU A 18 22.53 -13.31 25.49
CA GLU A 18 21.88 -12.28 24.69
C GLU A 18 21.93 -12.60 23.19
N GLU A 19 23.07 -13.08 22.68
CA GLU A 19 23.20 -13.54 21.30
C GLU A 19 22.26 -14.72 21.00
N ARG A 20 22.17 -15.71 21.91
CA ARG A 20 21.25 -16.86 21.76
C ARG A 20 19.78 -16.45 21.81
N GLN A 21 19.44 -15.38 22.52
CA GLN A 21 18.09 -14.83 22.55
C GLN A 21 17.80 -14.07 21.26
N ARG A 22 18.72 -13.21 20.78
CA ARG A 22 18.58 -12.49 19.51
C ARG A 22 18.46 -13.42 18.31
N ILE A 23 19.21 -14.53 18.28
CA ILE A 23 19.12 -15.52 17.21
C ILE A 23 17.74 -16.21 17.24
N ARG A 24 17.23 -16.55 18.43
CA ARG A 24 15.87 -17.08 18.59
C ARG A 24 14.83 -16.10 18.07
N GLU A 25 14.78 -14.89 18.63
CA GLU A 25 13.83 -13.83 18.24
C GLU A 25 13.87 -13.51 16.73
N ARG A 26 15.04 -13.62 16.10
CA ARG A 26 15.19 -13.46 14.63
C ARG A 26 14.63 -14.64 13.83
N GLU A 27 14.69 -15.87 14.36
CA GLU A 27 14.04 -17.03 13.78
C GLU A 27 12.51 -16.96 13.93
N GLU A 28 11.99 -16.47 15.06
CA GLU A 28 10.54 -16.26 15.28
C GLU A 28 10.02 -15.06 14.44
N GLY A 29 10.87 -14.07 14.15
CA GLY A 29 10.55 -12.94 13.28
C GLY A 29 10.33 -13.29 11.80
N LEU A 30 10.72 -14.49 11.36
CA LEU A 30 10.45 -14.98 9.99
C LEU A 30 8.97 -15.32 9.78
N GLU A 31 8.23 -15.64 10.84
CA GLU A 31 6.79 -15.94 10.78
C GLU A 31 5.93 -14.67 10.65
N CYS A 32 6.48 -13.51 11.01
CA CYS A 32 5.83 -12.23 10.77
C CYS A 32 5.80 -11.89 9.27
N SER A 33 6.85 -12.25 8.52
CA SER A 33 6.91 -11.97 7.07
C SER A 33 5.82 -12.68 6.26
N SER A 34 5.32 -13.83 6.72
CA SER A 34 4.18 -14.52 6.10
C SER A 34 2.83 -13.92 6.51
N ALA A 35 2.70 -13.44 7.75
CA ALA A 35 1.45 -12.85 8.24
C ALA A 35 1.12 -11.51 7.54
N VAL A 36 2.13 -10.69 7.22
CA VAL A 36 1.91 -9.42 6.51
C VAL A 36 1.36 -9.62 5.09
N ASN A 37 1.68 -10.76 4.45
CA ASN A 37 1.22 -11.07 3.10
C ASN A 37 -0.24 -11.56 3.08
N GLU A 38 -0.73 -12.15 4.17
CA GLU A 38 -2.15 -12.49 4.32
C GLU A 38 -3.02 -11.27 4.67
N GLU A 39 -2.46 -10.30 5.41
CA GLU A 39 -3.12 -9.04 5.76
C GLU A 39 -3.27 -8.11 4.55
N MET A 40 -2.26 -8.05 3.66
CA MET A 40 -2.33 -7.25 2.43
C MET A 40 -1.88 -8.06 1.21
N PRO A 41 -2.73 -8.95 0.68
CA PRO A 41 -2.38 -9.80 -0.45
C PRO A 41 -2.24 -8.99 -1.75
N VAL A 42 -1.09 -9.12 -2.39
CA VAL A 42 -0.76 -8.42 -3.65
C VAL A 42 -1.72 -8.81 -4.77
N GLU A 43 -2.25 -10.03 -4.75
CA GLU A 43 -3.20 -10.54 -5.74
C GLU A 43 -4.50 -9.72 -5.75
N LYS A 44 -4.98 -9.28 -4.59
CA LYS A 44 -6.19 -8.43 -4.50
C LYS A 44 -5.93 -7.03 -5.04
N ILE A 45 -4.71 -6.52 -4.87
CA ILE A 45 -4.30 -5.23 -5.44
C ILE A 45 -4.28 -5.33 -6.97
N LEU A 46 -3.66 -6.40 -7.50
CA LEU A 46 -3.59 -6.65 -8.95
C LEU A 46 -4.99 -6.82 -9.57
N GLU A 47 -5.91 -7.51 -8.89
CA GLU A 47 -7.30 -7.65 -9.33
C GLU A 47 -8.02 -6.29 -9.38
N ALA A 48 -7.80 -5.44 -8.37
CA ALA A 48 -8.35 -4.10 -8.31
C ALA A 48 -7.82 -3.22 -9.46
N GLU A 49 -6.52 -3.25 -9.75
CA GLU A 49 -5.88 -2.53 -10.86
C GLU A 49 -6.46 -2.97 -12.22
N THR A 50 -6.47 -4.29 -12.46
CA THR A 50 -6.94 -4.87 -13.74
C THR A 50 -8.41 -4.53 -14.02
N SER A 51 -9.25 -4.53 -12.99
CA SER A 51 -10.68 -4.20 -13.11
C SER A 51 -10.92 -2.75 -13.55
N VAL A 52 -9.98 -1.85 -13.24
CA VAL A 52 -10.08 -0.40 -13.50
C VAL A 52 -9.42 -0.03 -14.81
N GLU A 53 -8.30 -0.66 -15.17
CA GLU A 53 -7.62 -0.50 -16.46
C GLU A 53 -8.52 -0.88 -17.66
N GLN A 54 -9.27 -1.98 -17.55
CA GLN A 54 -10.23 -2.38 -18.59
C GLN A 54 -11.31 -1.32 -18.85
N ARG A 55 -11.63 -0.48 -17.84
CA ARG A 55 -12.57 0.64 -17.98
C ARG A 55 -11.91 1.92 -18.47
N ALA A 56 -10.59 1.99 -18.54
CA ALA A 56 -9.87 3.14 -19.09
C ALA A 56 -9.63 2.97 -20.60
N GLU A 57 -9.21 1.77 -21.04
CA GLU A 57 -8.84 1.51 -22.44
C GLU A 57 -10.01 1.53 -23.43
N LEU A 58 -11.21 1.10 -23.01
CA LEU A 58 -12.41 1.08 -23.86
C LEU A 58 -12.89 2.48 -24.28
N HIS A 59 -12.33 3.55 -23.72
CA HIS A 59 -12.84 4.91 -23.88
C HIS A 59 -11.85 5.88 -24.52
N SER A 60 -10.63 5.43 -24.85
CA SER A 60 -9.66 6.17 -25.65
C SER A 60 -10.07 6.36 -27.12
N ASP A 61 -11.17 5.76 -27.57
CA ASP A 61 -11.71 5.90 -28.94
C ASP A 61 -12.66 7.11 -29.11
N ALA A 62 -12.55 8.13 -28.25
CA ALA A 62 -13.25 9.39 -28.46
C ALA A 62 -12.56 10.21 -29.57
N GLY A 63 -12.77 9.77 -30.81
CA GLY A 63 -12.93 10.61 -32.00
C GLY A 63 -12.03 11.84 -32.10
N SER A 64 -10.87 11.64 -32.73
CA SER A 64 -10.18 12.72 -33.44
C SER A 64 -11.07 13.23 -34.59
N ALA A 65 -12.00 14.13 -34.30
CA ALA A 65 -12.81 14.81 -35.32
C ALA A 65 -13.32 16.15 -34.80
N GLY A 66 -12.41 17.10 -34.63
CA GLY A 66 -12.72 18.53 -34.45
C GLY A 66 -12.91 18.95 -33.00
N SER A 67 -11.83 19.34 -32.31
CA SER A 67 -11.95 19.96 -30.99
C SER A 67 -11.67 21.45 -31.07
N SER A 68 -12.70 22.24 -30.79
CA SER A 68 -12.47 23.57 -30.26
C SER A 68 -11.81 23.45 -28.87
N PRO A 69 -11.06 24.44 -28.36
CA PRO A 69 -10.50 24.38 -27.02
C PRO A 69 -11.56 24.20 -25.92
N HIS A 70 -12.82 24.56 -26.20
CA HIS A 70 -13.95 24.33 -25.31
C HIS A 70 -14.33 22.84 -25.18
N ASP A 71 -14.17 22.06 -26.26
CA ASP A 71 -14.44 20.62 -26.26
C ASP A 71 -13.34 19.85 -25.54
N ALA A 72 -12.10 20.34 -25.59
CA ALA A 72 -10.97 19.74 -24.87
C ALA A 72 -11.16 19.82 -23.35
N VAL A 73 -11.53 20.97 -22.81
CA VAL A 73 -11.81 21.12 -21.36
C VAL A 73 -12.98 20.23 -20.94
N THR A 74 -14.03 20.18 -21.76
CA THR A 74 -15.21 19.34 -21.51
C THR A 74 -14.82 17.86 -21.45
N ASN A 75 -13.99 17.39 -22.38
CA ASN A 75 -13.49 16.01 -22.42
C ASN A 75 -12.61 15.69 -21.19
N ILE A 76 -11.71 16.60 -20.82
CA ILE A 76 -10.85 16.45 -19.63
C ILE A 76 -11.72 16.33 -18.37
N CYS A 77 -12.71 17.20 -18.20
CA CYS A 77 -13.62 17.11 -17.05
C CYS A 77 -14.43 15.82 -17.03
N GLN A 78 -14.94 15.37 -18.18
CA GLN A 78 -15.66 14.09 -18.28
C GLN A 78 -14.76 12.89 -17.99
N THR A 79 -13.50 12.94 -18.40
CA THR A 79 -12.52 11.88 -18.14
C THR A 79 -12.11 11.89 -16.67
N ALA A 80 -11.89 13.06 -16.08
CA ALA A 80 -11.61 13.22 -14.65
C ALA A 80 -12.78 12.66 -13.80
N ASP A 81 -14.03 13.00 -14.13
CA ASP A 81 -15.21 12.46 -13.44
C ASP A 81 -15.24 10.92 -13.48
N LYS A 82 -15.01 10.33 -14.65
CA LYS A 82 -14.92 8.87 -14.82
C LYS A 82 -13.78 8.26 -14.01
N GLN A 83 -12.60 8.89 -13.99
CA GLN A 83 -11.45 8.43 -13.20
C GLN A 83 -11.73 8.52 -11.70
N LEU A 84 -12.48 9.53 -11.24
CA LEU A 84 -12.92 9.63 -9.84
C LEU A 84 -13.84 8.46 -9.46
N PHE A 85 -14.82 8.12 -10.31
CA PHE A 85 -15.65 6.93 -10.06
C PHE A 85 -14.85 5.63 -10.05
N ALA A 86 -13.90 5.50 -10.97
CA ALA A 86 -13.04 4.33 -11.05
C ALA A 86 -12.14 4.20 -9.81
N LEU A 87 -11.62 5.31 -9.29
CA LEU A 87 -10.80 5.35 -8.08
C LEU A 87 -11.58 4.92 -6.83
N VAL A 88 -12.84 5.36 -6.69
CA VAL A 88 -13.69 4.93 -5.57
C VAL A 88 -13.93 3.41 -5.64
N GLU A 89 -14.20 2.90 -6.84
CA GLU A 89 -14.41 1.46 -7.05
C GLU A 89 -13.12 0.64 -6.86
N TRP A 90 -11.96 1.18 -7.23
CA TRP A 90 -10.66 0.60 -6.92
C TRP A 90 -10.44 0.50 -5.41
N ALA A 91 -10.62 1.61 -4.69
CA ALA A 91 -10.37 1.70 -3.25
C ALA A 91 -11.22 0.71 -2.46
N LYS A 92 -12.50 0.52 -2.85
CA LYS A 92 -13.38 -0.49 -2.23
C LYS A 92 -12.89 -1.93 -2.35
N ARG A 93 -12.08 -2.24 -3.36
CA ARG A 93 -11.48 -3.57 -3.60
C ARG A 93 -10.15 -3.77 -2.88
N ILE A 94 -9.53 -2.69 -2.40
CA ILE A 94 -8.31 -2.76 -1.60
C ILE A 94 -8.61 -3.40 -0.24
N PRO A 95 -7.83 -4.40 0.20
CA PRO A 95 -8.00 -5.02 1.51
C PRO A 95 -8.04 -3.98 2.64
N HIS A 96 -8.89 -4.19 3.63
CA HIS A 96 -9.09 -3.33 4.82
C HIS A 96 -9.60 -1.90 4.56
N PHE A 97 -9.58 -1.39 3.34
CA PHE A 97 -10.06 -0.04 3.04
C PHE A 97 -11.55 0.14 3.39
N SER A 98 -12.38 -0.85 3.05
CA SER A 98 -13.81 -0.83 3.35
C SER A 98 -14.15 -1.01 4.83
N GLU A 99 -13.18 -1.42 5.66
CA GLU A 99 -13.34 -1.60 7.11
C GLU A 99 -13.07 -0.31 7.89
N LEU A 100 -12.45 0.68 7.25
CA LEU A 100 -12.20 1.99 7.84
C LEU A 100 -13.51 2.77 8.06
N PRO A 101 -13.56 3.68 9.06
CA PRO A 101 -14.65 4.64 9.17
C PRO A 101 -14.88 5.40 7.86
N LEU A 102 -16.14 5.69 7.52
CA LEU A 102 -16.49 6.40 6.28
C LEU A 102 -15.78 7.76 6.18
N ASP A 103 -15.61 8.47 7.29
CA ASP A 103 -14.88 9.74 7.33
C ASP A 103 -13.42 9.56 6.89
N ASP A 104 -12.76 8.49 7.35
CA ASP A 104 -11.37 8.17 7.00
C ASP A 104 -11.25 7.74 5.53
N GLN A 105 -12.20 6.95 5.02
CA GLN A 105 -12.26 6.59 3.60
C GLN A 105 -12.33 7.84 2.70
N VAL A 106 -13.19 8.81 3.07
CA VAL A 106 -13.34 10.07 2.34
C VAL A 106 -12.09 10.93 2.45
N ILE A 107 -11.45 11.00 3.61
CA ILE A 107 -10.18 11.73 3.80
C ILE A 107 -9.09 11.14 2.92
N LEU A 108 -8.92 9.82 2.93
CA LEU A 108 -7.90 9.11 2.16
C LEU A 108 -8.11 9.30 0.65
N LEU A 109 -9.34 9.15 0.16
CA LEU A 109 -9.66 9.38 -1.25
C LEU A 109 -9.38 10.83 -1.69
N ARG A 110 -9.79 11.82 -0.88
CA ARG A 110 -9.55 13.24 -1.19
C ARG A 110 -8.07 13.60 -1.16
N ALA A 111 -7.31 13.03 -0.23
CA ALA A 111 -5.86 13.25 -0.16
C ALA A 111 -5.14 12.68 -1.39
N GLY A 112 -5.55 11.50 -1.87
CA GLY A 112 -4.94 10.83 -3.02
C GLY A 112 -5.26 11.46 -4.39
N THR A 113 -6.37 12.22 -4.50
CA THR A 113 -6.80 12.81 -5.79
C THR A 113 -6.18 14.18 -6.12
N THR A 114 -5.43 14.79 -5.21
CA THR A 114 -5.04 16.22 -5.31
C THR A 114 -3.58 16.45 -5.75
N VAL A 115 -3.04 15.59 -6.63
CA VAL A 115 -1.70 15.76 -7.22
C VAL A 115 -1.76 16.05 -8.71
#